data_AF-A0AAV2A243-F1
#
_entry.id   AF-A0AAV2A243-F1
#
_cell.length_a   1.000
_cell.length_b   1.000
_cell.length_c   1.000
_cell.angle_alpha   90.00
_cell.angle_beta   90.00
_cell.angle_gamma   90.00
#
_symmetry.space_group_name_H-M   'P 1'
#
loop_
_entity.id
_entity.type
_entity.pdbx_description
1 polymer ?
#
loop_
_entity_poly.entity_id
_entity_poly.type
_entity_poly.pdbx_seq_one_letter_code
_entity_poly.pdbx_strand_id
1 'polypeptide(L)'
;MEKNEALCYPIQIDCLPDIFHQKAETELNETPESWRVEVKKLKELLSDNKITTAVVFEEDFLRLFLRYTKYNSSKTFQYMLNFIRLRRNYGNLFTSIPDENFAINPSTQMFSVLPYRSPDGCAIILSEIELRSWSL
;
A
#
# COMPACT_ATOMS: atom_id res chain seq x y z
N MET A 1 -12.93 28.63 22.13
CA MET A 1 -11.95 28.21 21.12
C MET A 1 -11.62 26.76 21.45
N GLU A 2 -12.38 25.81 20.91
CA GLU A 2 -12.11 24.39 21.12
C GLU A 2 -10.75 24.07 20.49
N LYS A 3 -9.86 23.46 21.28
CA LYS A 3 -8.63 22.88 20.75
C LYS A 3 -9.05 21.74 19.82
N ASN A 4 -8.91 21.96 18.51
CA ASN A 4 -8.83 20.89 17.53
C ASN A 4 -7.55 20.08 17.82
N GLU A 5 -7.57 19.23 18.83
CA GLU A 5 -6.59 18.15 18.95
C GLU A 5 -6.91 17.18 17.83
N ALA A 6 -6.10 17.22 16.78
CA ALA A 6 -6.25 16.33 15.65
C ALA A 6 -6.08 14.89 16.18
N LEU A 7 -7.18 14.14 16.21
CA LEU A 7 -7.24 12.79 16.77
C LEU A 7 -6.33 11.88 15.94
N CYS A 8 -5.16 11.53 16.48
CA CYS A 8 -4.31 10.49 15.90
C CYS A 8 -4.84 9.11 16.28
N TYR A 9 -4.74 8.15 15.37
CA TYR A 9 -5.16 6.76 15.62
C TYR A 9 -3.95 5.87 15.92
N PRO A 10 -4.08 4.76 16.66
CA PRO A 10 -2.96 3.83 16.85
C PRO A 10 -2.56 3.15 15.52
N ILE A 11 -1.30 2.71 15.38
CA ILE A 11 -0.83 2.01 14.18
C ILE A 11 -1.52 0.64 14.02
N GLN A 12 -1.74 -0.06 15.13
CA GLN A 12 -2.55 -1.27 15.22
C GLN A 12 -3.97 -0.89 15.60
N ILE A 13 -4.92 -1.26 14.76
CA ILE A 13 -6.35 -1.00 14.94
C ILE A 13 -7.09 -2.30 14.67
N ASP A 14 -7.93 -2.73 15.62
CA ASP A 14 -8.71 -3.95 15.48
C ASP A 14 -9.97 -3.75 14.62
N CYS A 15 -10.53 -2.54 14.63
CA CYS A 15 -11.71 -2.18 13.84
C CYS A 15 -11.54 -0.82 13.17
N LEU A 16 -11.79 -0.74 11.86
CA LEU A 16 -11.66 0.50 11.11
C LEU A 16 -12.83 1.45 11.46
N PRO A 17 -12.57 2.69 11.92
CA PRO A 17 -13.63 3.66 12.18
C PRO A 17 -14.50 3.97 10.95
N ASP A 18 -15.80 4.17 11.16
CA ASP A 18 -16.80 4.41 10.10
C ASP A 18 -16.44 5.58 9.17
N ILE A 19 -15.75 6.60 9.69
CA ILE A 19 -15.31 7.75 8.89
C ILE A 19 -14.42 7.34 7.72
N PHE A 20 -13.60 6.30 7.87
CA PHE A 20 -12.75 5.80 6.79
C PHE A 20 -13.53 4.95 5.78
N HIS A 21 -14.58 4.27 6.20
CA HIS A 21 -15.51 3.61 5.28
C HIS A 21 -16.23 4.65 4.41
N GLN A 22 -16.77 5.70 5.02
CA GLN A 22 -17.43 6.81 4.30
C GLN A 22 -16.47 7.53 3.35
N LYS A 23 -15.24 7.75 3.79
CA LYS A 23 -14.19 8.36 2.97
C LYS A 23 -13.87 7.49 1.74
N ALA A 24 -13.69 6.19 1.93
CA ALA A 24 -13.41 5.27 0.83
C ALA A 24 -14.57 5.22 -0.18
N GLU A 25 -15.82 5.17 0.29
CA GLU A 25 -17.01 5.24 -0.56
C GLU A 25 -17.03 6.54 -1.38
N THR A 26 -16.84 7.68 -0.70
CA THR A 26 -16.94 9.02 -1.32
C THR A 26 -15.79 9.31 -2.29
N GLU A 27 -14.55 9.00 -1.91
CA GLU A 27 -13.36 9.42 -2.68
C GLU A 27 -12.92 8.39 -3.71
N LEU A 28 -13.19 7.11 -3.47
CA LEU A 28 -12.70 5.98 -4.28
C LEU A 28 -13.83 5.23 -5.00
N ASN A 29 -15.10 5.56 -4.74
CA ASN A 29 -16.26 4.80 -5.22
C ASN A 29 -16.24 3.34 -4.72
N GLU A 30 -15.75 3.13 -3.49
CA GLU A 30 -15.67 1.81 -2.85
C GLU A 30 -17.02 1.38 -2.26
N THR A 31 -17.85 0.78 -3.11
CA THR A 31 -19.13 0.16 -2.72
C THR A 31 -19.12 -1.35 -2.99
N PRO A 32 -20.00 -2.15 -2.37
CA PRO A 32 -20.14 -3.57 -2.67
C PRO A 32 -20.38 -3.85 -4.16
N GLU A 33 -21.18 -3.01 -4.82
CA GLU A 33 -21.48 -3.09 -6.25
C GLU A 33 -20.24 -2.79 -7.10
N SER A 34 -19.53 -1.69 -6.83
CA SER A 34 -18.29 -1.33 -7.52
C SER A 34 -17.25 -2.44 -7.40
N TRP A 35 -17.08 -3.00 -6.19
CA TRP A 35 -16.21 -4.14 -5.96
C TRP A 35 -16.58 -5.33 -6.83
N ARG A 36 -17.84 -5.79 -6.77
CA ARG A 36 -18.30 -6.97 -7.53
C ARG A 36 -18.09 -6.80 -9.04
N VAL A 37 -18.38 -5.62 -9.57
CA VAL A 37 -18.27 -5.34 -11.01
C VAL A 37 -16.81 -5.24 -11.44
N GLU A 38 -16.01 -4.44 -10.74
CA GLU A 38 -14.65 -4.10 -11.19
C GLU A 38 -13.65 -5.21 -10.90
N VAL A 39 -13.82 -5.98 -9.81
CA VAL A 39 -12.98 -7.15 -9.56
C VAL A 39 -13.19 -8.22 -10.62
N LYS A 40 -14.43 -8.42 -11.08
CA LYS A 40 -14.75 -9.39 -12.14
C LYS A 40 -14.08 -8.99 -13.46
N LYS A 41 -14.28 -7.74 -13.90
CA LYS A 41 -13.63 -7.19 -15.10
C LYS A 41 -12.11 -7.28 -15.03
N LEU A 42 -11.54 -6.96 -13.86
CA LEU A 42 -10.10 -7.04 -13.66
C LEU A 42 -9.59 -8.49 -13.77
N LYS A 43 -10.27 -9.46 -13.15
CA LYS A 43 -9.93 -10.88 -13.25
C LYS A 43 -9.98 -11.37 -14.70
N GLU A 44 -10.96 -10.95 -15.49
CA GLU A 44 -11.06 -11.24 -16.93
C GLU A 44 -9.87 -10.66 -17.72
N LEU A 45 -9.52 -9.39 -17.49
CA LEU A 45 -8.34 -8.77 -18.13
C LEU A 45 -7.03 -9.50 -17.77
N LEU A 46 -6.90 -9.97 -16.52
CA LEU A 46 -5.73 -10.70 -16.05
C LEU A 46 -5.67 -12.13 -16.61
N SER A 47 -6.80 -12.82 -16.78
CA SER A 47 -6.82 -14.17 -17.37
C SER A 47 -6.46 -14.16 -18.86
N ASP A 48 -6.90 -13.13 -19.57
CA ASP A 48 -6.72 -13.01 -21.03
C ASP A 48 -5.30 -12.57 -21.42
N ASN A 49 -4.48 -12.15 -20.45
CA ASN A 49 -3.14 -11.66 -20.70
C ASN A 49 -2.04 -12.68 -20.35
N LYS A 50 -1.19 -13.00 -21.33
CA LYS A 50 -0.09 -13.98 -21.21
C LYS A 50 0.92 -13.67 -20.09
N ILE A 51 1.08 -12.40 -19.70
CA ILE A 51 2.03 -11.98 -18.65
C ILE A 51 1.48 -12.37 -17.27
N THR A 52 0.17 -12.23 -17.08
CA THR A 52 -0.52 -12.39 -15.79
C THR A 52 -1.19 -13.74 -15.63
N THR A 53 -1.45 -14.48 -16.70
CA THR A 53 -2.19 -15.76 -16.69
C THR A 53 -1.59 -16.84 -15.77
N ALA A 54 -0.27 -16.80 -15.54
CA ALA A 54 0.43 -17.73 -14.65
C ALA A 54 0.51 -17.25 -13.18
N VAL A 55 -0.10 -16.10 -12.85
CA VAL A 55 -0.06 -15.50 -11.51
C VAL A 55 -1.43 -15.59 -10.86
N VAL A 56 -1.48 -16.20 -9.67
CA VAL A 56 -2.67 -16.20 -8.82
C VAL A 56 -2.63 -14.97 -7.92
N PHE A 57 -3.69 -14.18 -7.94
CA PHE A 57 -3.83 -12.98 -7.11
C PHE A 57 -4.89 -13.20 -6.03
N GLU A 58 -4.51 -12.93 -4.79
CA GLU A 58 -5.45 -12.85 -3.68
C GLU A 58 -6.40 -11.66 -3.85
N GLU A 59 -7.63 -11.79 -3.37
CA GLU A 59 -8.64 -10.73 -3.54
C GLU A 59 -8.26 -9.44 -2.84
N ASP A 60 -7.67 -9.52 -1.64
CA ASP A 60 -7.20 -8.35 -0.91
C ASP A 60 -6.09 -7.61 -1.68
N PHE A 61 -5.25 -8.34 -2.42
CA PHE A 61 -4.24 -7.75 -3.29
C PHE A 61 -4.89 -7.03 -4.48
N LEU A 62 -5.90 -7.63 -5.11
CA LEU A 62 -6.66 -6.96 -6.17
C LEU A 62 -7.37 -5.70 -5.65
N ARG A 63 -7.92 -5.76 -4.44
CA ARG A 63 -8.60 -4.63 -3.79
C ARG A 63 -7.65 -3.46 -3.54
N LEU A 64 -6.42 -3.72 -3.13
CA LEU A 64 -5.40 -2.67 -2.95
C LEU A 64 -5.20 -1.85 -4.24
N PHE A 65 -5.05 -2.52 -5.39
CA PHE A 65 -4.84 -1.83 -6.66
C PHE A 65 -6.12 -1.16 -7.19
N LEU A 66 -7.29 -1.75 -6.98
CA LEU A 66 -8.56 -1.13 -7.34
C LEU A 66 -8.79 0.16 -6.55
N ARG A 67 -8.51 0.17 -5.24
CA ARG A 67 -8.55 1.40 -4.42
C ARG A 67 -7.67 2.50 -5.00
N TYR A 68 -6.44 2.17 -5.38
CA TYR A 68 -5.50 3.13 -5.95
C TYR A 68 -6.01 3.81 -7.23
N THR A 69 -6.81 3.10 -8.04
CA THR A 69 -7.38 3.66 -9.27
C THR A 69 -8.82 4.12 -9.15
N LYS A 70 -9.35 4.19 -7.91
CA LYS A 70 -10.76 4.53 -7.63
C LYS A 70 -11.74 3.59 -8.34
N TYR A 71 -11.48 2.29 -8.19
CA TYR A 71 -12.27 1.21 -8.77
C TYR A 71 -12.40 1.32 -10.30
N ASN A 72 -11.25 1.45 -10.98
CA ASN A 72 -11.18 1.38 -12.44
C ASN A 72 -10.33 0.19 -12.87
N SER A 73 -10.97 -0.89 -13.30
CA SER A 73 -10.32 -2.14 -13.70
C SER A 73 -9.31 -1.98 -14.84
N SER A 74 -9.63 -1.16 -15.86
CA SER A 74 -8.72 -0.93 -17.00
C SER A 74 -7.42 -0.24 -16.59
N LYS A 75 -7.50 0.83 -15.76
CA LYS A 75 -6.32 1.50 -15.20
C LYS A 75 -5.56 0.56 -14.27
N THR A 76 -6.29 -0.17 -13.42
CA THR A 76 -5.71 -1.13 -12.46
C THR A 76 -4.85 -2.16 -13.15
N PHE A 77 -5.35 -2.73 -14.25
CA PHE A 77 -4.64 -3.73 -15.03
C PHE A 77 -3.26 -3.23 -15.50
N GLN A 78 -3.15 -1.98 -15.95
CA GLN A 78 -1.85 -1.40 -16.35
C GLN A 78 -0.88 -1.29 -15.16
N TYR A 79 -1.36 -0.88 -13.98
CA TYR A 79 -0.53 -0.83 -12.77
C TYR A 79 -0.07 -2.22 -12.33
N MET A 80 -0.92 -3.23 -12.44
CA MET A 80 -0.55 -4.62 -12.13
C MET A 80 0.50 -5.16 -13.10
N LEU A 81 0.38 -4.88 -14.40
CA LEU A 81 1.42 -5.24 -15.38
C LEU A 81 2.76 -4.59 -15.04
N ASN A 82 2.75 -3.31 -14.64
CA ASN A 82 3.97 -2.60 -14.23
C ASN A 82 4.57 -3.21 -12.96
N PHE A 83 3.74 -3.57 -11.97
CA PHE A 83 4.20 -4.25 -10.76
C PHE A 83 4.86 -5.60 -11.07
N ILE A 84 4.26 -6.41 -11.95
CA ILE A 84 4.83 -7.71 -12.35
C ILE A 84 6.15 -7.52 -13.10
N ARG A 85 6.22 -6.53 -14.01
CA ARG A 85 7.47 -6.19 -14.71
C ARG A 85 8.55 -5.73 -13.74
N LEU A 86 8.21 -4.87 -12.77
CA LEU A 86 9.13 -4.43 -11.72
C LEU A 86 9.70 -5.63 -10.96
N ARG A 87 8.83 -6.55 -10.53
CA ARG A 87 9.25 -7.75 -9.78
C ARG A 87 10.09 -8.71 -10.61
N ARG A 88 9.81 -8.85 -11.91
CA ARG A 88 10.62 -9.68 -12.82
C ARG A 88 11.99 -9.07 -13.12
N ASN A 89 12.03 -7.76 -13.36
CA ASN A 89 13.26 -7.07 -13.75
C ASN A 89 14.19 -6.82 -12.56
N TYR A 90 13.64 -6.65 -11.36
CA TYR A 90 14.38 -6.32 -10.15
C TYR A 90 14.08 -7.34 -9.03
N GLY A 91 14.08 -8.63 -9.37
CA GLY A 91 13.75 -9.71 -8.43
C GLY A 91 14.61 -9.72 -7.17
N ASN A 92 15.86 -9.24 -7.27
CA ASN A 92 16.78 -9.06 -6.14
C ASN A 92 16.29 -8.04 -5.09
N LEU A 93 15.42 -7.09 -5.44
CA LEU A 93 14.82 -6.17 -4.47
C LEU A 93 13.72 -6.82 -3.64
N PHE A 94 13.20 -7.97 -4.08
CA PHE A 94 12.10 -8.69 -3.44
C PHE A 94 12.57 -9.98 -2.76
N THR A 95 13.88 -10.18 -2.60
CA THR A 95 14.43 -11.27 -1.79
C THR A 95 14.33 -10.91 -0.31
N SER A 96 14.04 -11.90 0.54
CA SER A 96 14.00 -11.68 1.99
C SER A 96 15.35 -11.20 2.50
N ILE A 97 15.31 -10.16 3.34
CA ILE A 97 16.48 -9.70 4.10
C ILE A 97 16.52 -10.52 5.40
N PRO A 98 17.65 -11.15 5.76
CA PRO A 98 17.79 -11.86 7.03
C PRO A 98 17.55 -10.94 8.24
N ASP A 99 16.87 -11.45 9.28
CA ASP A 99 16.54 -10.67 10.49
C ASP A 99 17.78 -10.06 11.17
N GLU A 100 18.91 -10.78 11.14
CA GLU A 100 20.21 -10.34 11.66
C GLU A 100 20.68 -9.00 11.04
N ASN A 101 20.30 -8.72 9.79
CA ASN A 101 20.69 -7.48 9.12
C ASN A 101 19.96 -6.26 9.68
N PHE A 102 18.78 -6.43 10.31
CA PHE A 102 18.02 -5.32 10.87
C PHE A 102 18.60 -4.80 12.19
N ALA A 103 19.28 -5.65 12.95
CA ALA A 103 19.91 -5.25 14.22
C ALA A 103 21.29 -4.58 14.02
N ILE A 104 21.98 -4.91 12.93
CA ILE A 104 23.40 -4.56 12.75
C ILE A 104 23.59 -3.41 11.75
N ASN A 105 22.69 -3.24 10.77
CA ASN A 105 22.89 -2.29 9.69
C ASN A 105 22.39 -0.88 10.06
N PRO A 106 23.24 0.17 10.11
CA PRO A 106 22.78 1.52 10.42
C PRO A 106 21.71 2.04 9.46
N SER A 107 21.70 1.58 8.21
CA SER A 107 20.69 1.94 7.21
C SER A 107 19.28 1.46 7.58
N THR A 108 19.13 0.47 8.46
CA THR A 108 17.82 0.02 8.95
C THR A 108 17.29 0.89 10.09
N GLN A 109 18.11 1.79 10.65
CA GLN A 109 17.70 2.78 11.65
C GLN A 109 17.29 4.13 11.02
N MET A 110 17.48 4.30 9.71
CA MET A 110 17.14 5.53 8.98
C MET A 110 15.63 5.81 8.98
N PHE A 111 14.81 4.76 8.99
CA PHE A 111 13.35 4.87 8.93
C PHE A 111 12.71 4.25 10.16
N SER A 112 11.84 5.00 10.81
CA SER A 112 11.01 4.51 11.92
C SER A 112 9.53 4.72 11.61
N VAL A 113 8.72 3.69 11.82
CA VAL A 113 7.25 3.81 11.75
C VAL A 113 6.75 4.27 13.11
N LEU A 114 6.07 5.42 13.16
CA LEU A 114 5.54 5.92 14.42
C LEU A 114 4.36 5.05 14.91
N PRO A 115 4.15 4.95 16.23
CA PRO A 115 3.08 4.12 16.81
C PRO A 115 1.67 4.71 16.58
N TYR A 116 1.59 5.89 15.97
CA TYR A 116 0.36 6.57 15.63
C TYR A 116 0.27 6.86 14.13
N ARG A 117 -0.96 6.88 13.66
CA ARG A 117 -1.39 7.31 12.34
C ARG A 117 -1.71 8.79 12.36
N SER A 118 -1.64 9.41 11.19
CA SER A 118 -2.17 10.77 11.00
C SER A 118 -3.68 10.79 11.29
N PRO A 119 -4.27 11.99 11.46
CA PRO A 119 -5.73 12.16 11.55
C PRO A 119 -6.49 11.59 10.35
N ASP A 120 -5.79 11.39 9.23
CA ASP A 120 -6.33 10.81 8.00
C ASP A 120 -6.12 9.28 7.91
N GLY A 121 -5.62 8.65 8.98
CA GLY A 121 -5.40 7.20 9.06
C GLY A 121 -4.12 6.71 8.39
N CYS A 122 -3.27 7.60 7.85
CA CYS A 122 -2.01 7.23 7.22
C CYS A 122 -0.96 6.81 8.25
N ALA A 123 -0.18 5.77 7.95
CA ALA A 123 1.03 5.46 8.72
C ALA A 123 2.04 6.61 8.57
N ILE A 124 2.69 7.00 9.67
CA ILE A 124 3.71 8.04 9.66
C ILE A 124 5.07 7.37 9.70
N ILE A 125 5.90 7.65 8.69
CA ILE A 125 7.29 7.17 8.61
C ILE A 125 8.20 8.36 8.87
N LEU A 126 8.97 8.31 9.95
CA LEU A 126 10.02 9.26 10.25
C LEU A 126 11.30 8.81 9.56
N SER A 127 11.93 9.71 8.82
CA SER A 127 13.23 9.50 8.20
C SER A 127 14.25 10.43 8.84
N GLU A 128 15.24 9.86 9.52
CA GLU A 128 16.34 10.61 10.12
C GLU A 128 17.57 10.45 9.22
N ILE A 129 17.84 11.49 8.45
CA ILE A 129 18.99 11.53 7.55
C ILE A 129 20.12 12.23 8.29
N GLU A 130 20.95 11.45 8.98
CA GLU A 130 22.16 11.99 9.59
C GLU A 130 23.20 12.26 8.49
N LEU A 131 23.42 13.54 8.18
CA LEU A 131 24.52 13.96 7.34
C LEU A 131 25.82 13.76 8.14
N ARG A 132 26.44 12.58 8.02
CA ARG A 132 27.83 12.42 8.47
C ARG A 132 28.69 13.45 7.74
N SER A 133 29.12 14.49 8.45
CA SER A 133 30.21 15.33 7.99
C SER A 133 31.42 14.43 7.82
N TRP A 134 31.87 14.27 6.57
CA TRP A 134 33.15 13.64 6.28
C TRP A 134 34.23 14.57 6.84
N SER A 135 34.68 14.31 8.07
CA SER A 135 35.93 14.88 8.55
C SER A 135 37.06 14.19 7.78
N LEU A 136 37.59 14.92 6.80
CA LEU A 136 38.81 14.65 6.02
C LEU A 136 40.01 14.38 6.93
#